data_AF-A0A1E7L1U1-F1
#
_entry.id   AF-A0A1E7L1U1-F1
#
_cell.length_a   1.000
_cell.length_b   1.000
_cell.length_c   1.000
_cell.angle_alpha   90.00
_cell.angle_beta   90.00
_cell.angle_gamma   90.00
#
_symmetry.space_group_name_H-M   'P 1'
#
loop_
_entity.id
_entity.type
_entity.pdbx_description
1 polymer ?
#
loop_
_entity_poly.entity_id
_entity_poly.type
_entity_poly.pdbx_seq_one_letter_code
_entity_poly.pdbx_strand_id
1 'polypeptide(L)'
;MPGGTVGTAGLGVPAALERALETAGAAEVLSGYLHTWAADFLRSLRLHEESSGGAQTAPAAAEAVRQLRAAARRIGSALLTYRPLVDAAWADELSGELRRLSGTLAREYRCAARSARLLGALHRLTLEGVGG
;
A
#
# COMPACT_ATOMS: atom_id res chain seq x y z
N MET A 1 -28.44 65.72 -5.01
CA MET A 1 -27.37 64.92 -5.64
C MET A 1 -27.08 63.74 -4.74
N PRO A 2 -27.45 62.50 -5.12
CA PRO A 2 -27.32 61.32 -4.28
C PRO A 2 -25.91 60.74 -4.38
N GLY A 3 -25.20 60.66 -3.26
CA GLY A 3 -23.97 59.88 -3.15
C GLY A 3 -24.32 58.41 -2.98
N GLY A 4 -24.19 57.63 -4.05
CA GLY A 4 -24.34 56.18 -4.02
C GLY A 4 -23.12 55.53 -3.37
N THR A 5 -23.31 54.94 -2.19
CA THR A 5 -22.38 53.95 -1.65
C THR A 5 -22.72 52.61 -2.27
N VAL A 6 -21.98 52.22 -3.31
CA VAL A 6 -21.94 50.83 -3.76
C VAL A 6 -21.25 50.05 -2.64
N GLY A 7 -22.05 49.50 -1.72
CA GLY A 7 -21.62 48.47 -0.82
C GLY A 7 -21.26 47.25 -1.65
N THR A 8 -19.97 47.05 -1.90
CA THR A 8 -19.41 45.76 -2.31
C THR A 8 -19.63 44.79 -1.15
N ALA A 9 -20.83 44.22 -1.09
CA ALA A 9 -21.09 43.02 -0.32
C ALA A 9 -20.17 41.95 -0.89
N GLY A 10 -19.05 41.71 -0.20
CA GLY A 10 -18.26 40.51 -0.40
C GLY A 10 -19.20 39.33 -0.28
N LEU A 11 -19.53 38.71 -1.41
CA LEU A 11 -20.11 37.38 -1.45
C LEU A 11 -19.03 36.47 -0.90
N GLY A 12 -18.95 36.40 0.43
CA GLY A 12 -18.23 35.33 1.11
C GLY A 12 -18.74 34.04 0.51
N VAL A 13 -17.84 33.31 -0.14
CA VAL A 13 -18.17 32.01 -0.69
C VAL A 13 -18.86 31.23 0.44
N PRO A 14 -20.06 30.66 0.21
CA PRO A 14 -20.75 29.98 1.29
C PRO A 14 -19.82 28.91 1.85
N ALA A 15 -19.63 28.86 3.17
CA ALA A 15 -18.70 27.93 3.83
C ALA A 15 -18.90 26.45 3.42
N ALA A 16 -20.10 26.12 2.90
CA ALA A 16 -20.39 24.82 2.29
C ALA A 16 -19.65 24.60 0.96
N LEU A 17 -19.51 25.61 0.10
CA LEU A 17 -18.74 25.55 -1.14
C LEU A 17 -17.23 25.49 -0.85
N GLU A 18 -16.73 26.26 0.11
CA GLU A 18 -15.33 26.17 0.55
C GLU A 18 -15.01 24.75 1.03
N ARG A 19 -15.86 24.19 1.89
CA ARG A 19 -15.72 22.80 2.37
C ARG A 19 -15.82 21.78 1.23
N ALA A 20 -16.70 22.00 0.26
CA ALA A 20 -16.81 21.13 -0.92
C ALA A 20 -15.52 21.16 -1.76
N LEU A 21 -14.94 22.34 -1.97
CA LEU A 21 -13.67 22.50 -2.68
C LEU A 21 -12.48 21.87 -1.92
N GLU A 22 -12.44 22.03 -0.60
CA GLU A 22 -11.46 21.33 0.26
C GLU A 22 -11.58 19.81 0.14
N THR A 23 -12.80 19.27 0.17
CA THR A 23 -13.01 17.82 0.00
C THR A 23 -12.63 17.34 -1.40
N ALA A 24 -12.88 18.14 -2.44
CA ALA A 24 -12.48 17.83 -3.80
C ALA A 24 -10.95 17.81 -3.95
N GLY A 25 -10.25 18.79 -3.39
CA GLY A 25 -8.79 18.82 -3.36
C GLY A 25 -8.20 17.66 -2.54
N ALA A 26 -8.82 17.31 -1.40
CA ALA A 26 -8.41 16.16 -0.61
C ALA A 26 -8.59 14.82 -1.35
N ALA A 27 -9.69 14.67 -2.10
CA ALA A 27 -9.94 13.50 -2.94
C ALA A 27 -8.93 13.38 -4.09
N GLU A 28 -8.55 14.50 -4.71
CA GLU A 28 -7.52 14.52 -5.76
C GLU A 28 -6.15 14.10 -5.23
N VAL A 29 -5.73 14.65 -4.09
CA VAL A 29 -4.48 14.26 -3.41
C VAL A 29 -4.48 12.77 -3.03
N LEU A 30 -5.60 12.27 -2.50
CA LEU A 30 -5.76 10.86 -2.18
C LEU A 30 -5.66 9.98 -3.42
N SER A 31 -6.32 10.37 -4.53
CA SER A 31 -6.25 9.65 -5.79
C SER A 31 -4.82 9.53 -6.30
N GLY A 32 -4.05 10.63 -6.28
CA GLY A 32 -2.64 10.63 -6.64
C GLY A 32 -1.82 9.69 -5.75
N TYR A 33 -2.01 9.75 -4.44
CA TYR A 33 -1.35 8.85 -3.49
C TYR A 33 -1.67 7.38 -3.75
N LEU A 34 -2.95 7.04 -3.95
CA LEU A 34 -3.39 5.67 -4.24
C LEU A 34 -2.80 5.17 -5.57
N HIS A 35 -2.73 6.02 -6.60
CA HIS A 35 -2.10 5.68 -7.88
C HIS A 35 -0.62 5.35 -7.73
N THR A 36 0.14 6.14 -6.96
CA THR A 36 1.56 5.87 -6.70
C THR A 36 1.74 4.50 -6.04
N TRP A 37 0.98 4.21 -4.98
CA TRP A 37 1.09 2.92 -4.30
C TRP A 37 0.57 1.75 -5.14
N ALA A 38 -0.45 1.96 -5.97
CA ALA A 38 -0.92 0.95 -6.91
C ALA A 38 0.15 0.61 -7.96
N ALA A 39 0.86 1.61 -8.48
CA ALA A 39 1.97 1.39 -9.39
C ALA A 39 3.11 0.61 -8.72
N ASP A 40 3.45 0.95 -7.47
CA ASP A 40 4.47 0.23 -6.69
C ASP A 40 4.05 -1.21 -6.39
N PHE A 41 2.76 -1.44 -6.09
CA PHE A 41 2.18 -2.77 -5.91
C PHE A 41 2.34 -3.62 -7.18
N LEU A 42 1.89 -3.11 -8.34
CA LEU A 42 1.96 -3.83 -9.61
C LEU A 42 3.41 -4.07 -10.06
N ARG A 43 4.31 -3.11 -9.83
CA ARG A 43 5.74 -3.29 -10.11
C ARG A 43 6.35 -4.38 -9.23
N SER A 44 6.03 -4.38 -7.94
CA SER A 44 6.51 -5.40 -7.00
C SER A 44 5.98 -6.79 -7.35
N LEU A 45 4.74 -6.88 -7.83
CA LEU A 45 4.15 -8.13 -8.30
C LEU A 45 4.91 -8.68 -9.52
N ARG A 46 5.16 -7.83 -10.52
CA ARG A 46 5.97 -8.20 -11.70
C ARG A 46 7.39 -8.64 -11.31
N LEU A 47 8.08 -7.88 -10.46
CA LEU A 47 9.43 -8.24 -9.99
C LEU A 47 9.44 -9.57 -9.24
N HIS A 48 8.38 -9.88 -8.51
CA HIS A 48 8.23 -11.16 -7.85
C HIS A 48 8.11 -12.30 -8.87
N GLU A 49 7.26 -12.16 -9.90
CA GLU A 49 7.10 -13.14 -10.99
C GLU A 49 8.40 -13.37 -11.76
N GLU A 50 9.15 -12.31 -12.05
CA GLU A 50 10.45 -12.38 -12.73
C GLU A 50 11.52 -13.08 -11.87
N SER A 51 11.41 -12.97 -10.54
CA SER A 51 12.36 -13.54 -9.58
C SER A 51 11.97 -14.94 -9.09
N SER A 52 10.74 -15.40 -9.34
CA SER A 52 10.26 -16.73 -8.95
C SER A 52 10.80 -17.80 -9.91
N GLY A 53 11.91 -18.46 -9.53
CA GLY A 53 12.41 -19.60 -10.30
C GLY A 53 13.85 -20.04 -10.02
N GLY A 54 14.68 -19.19 -9.39
CA GLY A 54 16.08 -19.51 -9.13
C GLY A 54 16.48 -19.37 -7.67
N ALA A 55 17.38 -20.25 -7.21
CA ALA A 55 18.01 -20.11 -5.88
C ALA A 55 18.76 -18.77 -5.75
N GLN A 56 19.36 -18.30 -6.86
CA GLN A 56 20.09 -17.03 -6.92
C GLN A 56 19.16 -15.79 -6.87
N THR A 57 17.90 -15.94 -7.29
CA THR A 57 16.91 -14.85 -7.32
C THR A 57 15.99 -14.84 -6.09
N ALA A 58 16.14 -15.83 -5.19
CA ALA A 58 15.33 -15.93 -3.97
C ALA A 58 15.38 -14.68 -3.07
N PRO A 59 16.53 -13.98 -2.87
CA PRO A 59 16.55 -12.72 -2.11
C PRO A 59 15.74 -11.61 -2.77
N ALA A 60 15.80 -11.50 -4.10
CA ALA A 60 15.04 -10.51 -4.86
C ALA A 60 13.53 -10.80 -4.79
N ALA A 61 13.13 -12.07 -4.92
CA ALA A 61 11.73 -12.48 -4.72
C ALA A 61 11.21 -12.17 -3.31
N ALA A 62 12.07 -12.26 -2.29
CA ALA A 62 11.72 -11.91 -0.91
C ALA A 62 11.59 -10.40 -0.68
N GLU A 63 12.44 -9.58 -1.28
CA GLU A 63 12.29 -8.12 -1.29
C GLU A 63 11.00 -7.71 -2.01
N ALA A 64 10.74 -8.26 -3.20
CA ALA A 64 9.55 -7.97 -3.99
C ALA A 64 8.27 -8.23 -3.18
N VAL A 65 8.18 -9.34 -2.44
CA VAL A 65 7.00 -9.60 -1.60
C VAL A 65 6.95 -8.72 -0.34
N ARG A 66 8.08 -8.28 0.21
CA ARG A 66 8.06 -7.26 1.26
C ARG A 66 7.48 -5.94 0.75
N GLN A 67 7.87 -5.50 -0.45
CA GLN A 67 7.36 -4.29 -1.09
C GLN A 67 5.88 -4.42 -1.44
N LEU A 68 5.47 -5.54 -2.04
CA LEU A 68 4.07 -5.85 -2.35
C LEU A 68 3.17 -5.75 -1.09
N ARG A 69 3.62 -6.33 0.03
CA ARG A 69 2.91 -6.27 1.31
C ARG A 69 2.93 -4.88 1.96
N ALA A 70 3.95 -4.08 1.71
CA ALA A 70 4.02 -2.70 2.19
C ALA A 70 3.01 -1.82 1.43
N ALA A 71 2.99 -1.92 0.10
CA ALA A 71 2.06 -1.20 -0.76
C ALA A 71 0.60 -1.57 -0.44
N ALA A 72 0.28 -2.88 -0.35
CA ALA A 72 -1.06 -3.35 0.02
C ALA A 72 -1.55 -2.79 1.36
N ARG A 73 -0.66 -2.73 2.37
CA ARG A 73 -0.99 -2.15 3.68
C ARG A 73 -1.18 -0.64 3.60
N ARG A 74 -0.36 0.08 2.84
CA ARG A 74 -0.51 1.54 2.64
C ARG A 74 -1.84 1.87 1.97
N ILE A 75 -2.17 1.18 0.88
CA ILE A 75 -3.44 1.35 0.16
C ILE A 75 -4.61 1.09 1.10
N GLY A 76 -4.66 -0.09 1.74
CA GLY A 76 -5.74 -0.43 2.66
C GLY A 76 -5.85 0.53 3.86
N SER A 77 -4.73 1.00 4.42
CA SER A 77 -4.77 1.99 5.50
C SER A 77 -5.28 3.36 5.04
N ALA A 78 -4.89 3.81 3.84
CA ALA A 78 -5.34 5.07 3.29
C ALA A 78 -6.85 5.05 2.99
N LEU A 79 -7.35 3.94 2.43
CA LEU A 79 -8.77 3.75 2.18
C LEU A 79 -9.62 3.81 3.46
N LEU A 80 -9.16 3.19 4.55
CA LEU A 80 -9.87 3.25 5.83
C LEU A 80 -9.79 4.63 6.49
N THR A 81 -8.62 5.28 6.44
CA THR A 81 -8.43 6.63 7.01
C THR A 81 -9.27 7.68 6.29
N TYR A 82 -9.29 7.62 4.97
CA TYR A 82 -10.00 8.58 4.12
C TYR A 82 -11.34 8.04 3.59
N ARG A 83 -11.89 7.03 4.28
CA ARG A 83 -13.17 6.41 3.96
C ARG A 83 -14.31 7.40 3.67
N PRO A 84 -14.43 8.57 4.32
CA PRO A 84 -15.47 9.55 3.98
C PRO A 84 -15.32 10.22 2.61
N LEU A 85 -14.15 10.15 1.98
CA LEU A 85 -13.85 10.79 0.68
C LEU A 85 -14.04 9.83 -0.50
N VAL A 86 -14.37 8.57 -0.25
CA VAL A 86 -14.52 7.51 -1.26
C VAL A 86 -15.81 6.73 -1.00
N ASP A 87 -16.21 5.85 -1.93
CA ASP A 87 -17.29 4.91 -1.66
C ASP A 87 -16.91 4.00 -0.48
N ALA A 88 -17.70 4.08 0.58
CA ALA A 88 -17.39 3.45 1.86
C ALA A 88 -17.43 1.91 1.78
N ALA A 89 -18.38 1.35 1.02
CA ALA A 89 -18.53 -0.09 0.87
C ALA A 89 -17.35 -0.67 0.07
N TRP A 90 -16.98 -0.01 -1.02
CA TRP A 90 -15.81 -0.34 -1.82
C TRP A 90 -14.52 -0.23 -1.01
N ALA A 91 -14.35 0.82 -0.20
CA ALA A 91 -13.17 0.99 0.64
C ALA A 91 -13.04 -0.13 1.67
N ASP A 92 -14.15 -0.52 2.30
CA ASP A 92 -14.20 -1.60 3.29
C ASP A 92 -13.87 -2.97 2.63
N GLU A 93 -14.47 -3.26 1.46
CA GLU A 93 -14.24 -4.48 0.69
C GLU A 93 -12.78 -4.60 0.23
N LEU A 94 -12.26 -3.59 -0.47
CA LEU A 94 -10.91 -3.59 -1.01
C LEU A 94 -9.86 -3.67 0.11
N SER A 95 -10.07 -2.95 1.21
CA SER A 95 -9.18 -3.02 2.39
C SER A 95 -9.18 -4.41 3.03
N GLY A 96 -10.33 -5.09 3.02
CA GLY A 96 -10.47 -6.48 3.46
C GLY A 96 -9.66 -7.45 2.61
N GLU A 97 -9.79 -7.36 1.29
CA GLU A 97 -9.06 -8.21 0.34
C GLU A 97 -7.54 -7.96 0.40
N LEU A 98 -7.10 -6.70 0.46
CA LEU A 98 -5.68 -6.36 0.60
C LEU A 98 -5.09 -6.88 1.91
N ARG A 99 -5.86 -6.85 3.00
CA ARG A 99 -5.47 -7.42 4.29
C ARG A 99 -5.34 -8.94 4.20
N ARG A 100 -6.30 -9.61 3.56
CA ARG A 100 -6.28 -11.06 3.33
C ARG A 100 -5.05 -11.45 2.50
N LEU A 101 -4.81 -10.78 1.37
CA LEU A 101 -3.65 -10.99 0.52
C LEU A 101 -2.33 -10.81 1.29
N SER A 102 -2.18 -9.69 1.99
CA SER A 102 -0.96 -9.39 2.75
C SER A 102 -0.70 -10.40 3.87
N GLY A 103 -1.76 -10.93 4.48
CA GLY A 103 -1.70 -12.00 5.48
C GLY A 103 -1.25 -13.34 4.89
N THR A 104 -1.78 -13.73 3.73
CA THR A 104 -1.36 -14.95 3.02
C THR A 104 0.11 -14.90 2.63
N LEU A 105 0.53 -13.81 1.96
CA LEU A 105 1.93 -13.60 1.57
C LEU A 105 2.87 -13.59 2.78
N ALA A 106 2.43 -13.06 3.93
CA ALA A 106 3.21 -13.10 5.16
C ALA A 106 3.52 -14.51 5.61
N ARG A 107 2.52 -15.39 5.56
CA ARG A 107 2.61 -16.77 6.04
C ARG A 107 3.52 -17.59 5.13
N GLU A 108 3.30 -17.50 3.83
CA GLU A 108 4.07 -18.23 2.81
C GLU A 108 5.55 -17.87 2.86
N TYR A 109 5.88 -16.58 2.88
CA TYR A 109 7.28 -16.15 2.92
C TYR A 109 7.96 -16.41 4.26
N ARG A 110 7.25 -16.34 5.38
CA ARG A 110 7.80 -16.78 6.68
C ARG A 110 8.11 -18.27 6.68
N CYS A 111 7.28 -19.09 6.03
CA CYS A 111 7.52 -20.52 5.89
C CYS A 111 8.75 -20.79 5.04
N ALA A 112 8.86 -20.15 3.87
CA ALA A 112 10.03 -20.27 2.99
C ALA A 112 11.33 -19.82 3.68
N ALA A 113 11.32 -18.66 4.35
CA ALA A 113 12.48 -18.16 5.08
C ALA A 113 12.88 -19.09 6.25
N ARG A 114 11.89 -19.65 6.95
CA ARG A 114 12.14 -20.64 8.02
C ARG A 114 12.78 -21.91 7.45
N SER A 115 12.26 -22.42 6.35
CA SER A 115 12.80 -23.62 5.66
C SER A 115 14.25 -23.40 5.25
N ALA A 116 14.56 -22.29 4.57
CA ALA A 116 15.92 -21.94 4.16
C ALA A 116 16.88 -21.87 5.36
N ARG A 117 16.45 -21.23 6.47
CA ARG A 117 17.25 -21.16 7.71
C ARG A 117 17.50 -22.54 8.31
N LEU A 118 16.49 -23.42 8.31
CA LEU A 118 16.60 -24.77 8.86
C LEU A 118 17.53 -25.65 8.01
N LEU A 119 17.38 -25.63 6.69
CA LEU A 119 18.26 -26.36 5.78
C LEU A 119 19.71 -25.88 5.90
N GLY A 120 19.94 -24.57 6.01
CA GLY A 120 21.28 -24.02 6.25
C GLY A 120 21.87 -24.41 7.60
N ALA A 121 21.06 -24.50 8.66
CA ALA A 121 21.51 -24.99 9.96
C ALA A 121 21.85 -26.48 9.94
N LEU A 122 21.01 -27.31 9.29
CA LEU A 122 21.25 -28.74 9.14
C LEU A 122 22.52 -29.01 8.33
N HIS A 123 22.73 -28.29 7.23
CA HIS A 123 23.94 -28.43 6.42
C HIS A 123 25.21 -28.13 7.22
N ARG A 124 25.20 -27.04 8.02
CA ARG A 124 26.32 -26.71 8.91
C ARG A 124 26.58 -27.82 9.92
N LEU A 125 25.54 -28.34 10.59
CA LEU A 125 25.69 -29.45 11.55
C LEU A 125 26.27 -30.71 10.90
N THR A 126 25.88 -31.04 9.67
CA THR A 126 26.44 -32.19 8.95
C THR A 126 27.89 -32.01 8.54
N LEU A 127 28.31 -30.77 8.25
CA LEU A 127 29.71 -30.47 7.90
C LEU A 127 30.59 -30.39 9.15
N GLU A 128 30.09 -29.80 10.23
CA GLU A 128 30.79 -29.72 11.52
C GLU A 128 30.90 -31.10 12.18
N GLY A 129 29.91 -31.99 12.00
CA GLY A 129 29.92 -33.35 12.55
C GLY A 129 30.75 -34.38 11.78
N VAL A 130 31.19 -34.08 10.55
CA VAL A 130 32.04 -34.97 9.73
C VAL A 130 33.53 -34.64 9.87
N GLY A 131 33.86 -33.49 10.48
CA GLY A 131 35.24 -33.03 10.72
C GLY A 131 35.79 -33.30 12.14
N GLY A 132 35.07 -34.07 12.97
CA GLY A 132 35.45 -34.42 14.35
C GLY A 132 35.77 -35.90 14.53
#